data_AF-A0A961HBJ7-F1
#
_entry.id   AF-A0A961HBJ7-F1
#
_cell.length_a   1.000
_cell.length_b   1.000
_cell.length_c   1.000
_cell.angle_alpha   90.00
_cell.angle_beta   90.00
_cell.angle_gamma   90.00
#
_symmetry.space_group_name_H-M   'P 1'
#
loop_
_entity.id
_entity.type
_entity.pdbx_description
1 polymer ?
#
loop_
_entity_poly.entity_id
_entity_poly.type
_entity_poly.pdbx_seq_one_letter_code
_entity_poly.pdbx_strand_id
1 'polypeptide(L)' 'MTDSVEPTPVSYTPSEASNLAIAAAGLAGFSVSDSVRNMLARLDSGEITEEQAIAEIKARYTEPLA' A
#
# COMPACT_ATOMS: atom_id res chain seq x y z
N MET A 1 -1.70 34.17 13.22
CA MET A 1 -0.63 33.24 13.62
C MET A 1 -1.19 31.85 13.40
N THR A 2 -0.84 31.22 12.28
CA THR A 2 -1.14 29.80 12.09
C THR A 2 -0.07 29.04 12.84
N ASP A 3 -0.43 28.46 13.98
CA ASP A 3 0.42 27.48 14.66
C ASP A 3 0.73 26.38 13.64
N SER A 4 1.96 26.38 13.14
CA SER A 4 2.44 25.37 12.21
C SER A 4 2.71 24.14 13.06
N VAL A 5 1.67 23.33 13.27
CA VAL A 5 1.79 22.04 13.96
C VAL A 5 2.72 21.20 13.09
N GLU A 6 3.98 21.06 13.50
CA GLU A 6 4.85 20.07 12.88
C GLU A 6 4.19 18.70 13.09
N PRO A 7 3.91 17.95 12.01
CA PRO A 7 3.30 16.65 12.15
C PRO A 7 4.26 15.78 12.96
N THR A 8 3.82 15.36 14.13
CA THR A 8 4.55 14.40 14.94
C THR A 8 4.64 13.11 14.13
N PRO A 9 5.83 12.50 13.94
CA PRO A 9 5.95 11.29 13.17
C PRO A 9 5.14 10.19 13.85
N VAL A 10 4.06 9.77 13.19
CA VAL A 10 3.26 8.63 13.62
C VAL A 10 3.95 7.39 13.08
N SER A 11 4.32 6.46 13.96
CA SER A 11 4.78 5.15 13.56
C SER A 11 3.56 4.27 13.31
N TYR A 12 3.51 3.65 12.14
CA TYR A 12 2.46 2.71 11.77
C TYR A 12 3.04 1.30 11.75
N THR A 13 2.26 0.34 12.24
CA THR A 13 2.48 -1.06 11.89
C THR A 13 2.29 -1.25 10.38
N PRO A 14 2.88 -2.30 9.77
CA PRO A 14 2.69 -2.58 8.34
C PRO A 14 1.21 -2.60 7.93
N SER A 15 0.36 -3.29 8.71
CA SER A 15 -1.07 -3.34 8.45
C SER A 15 -1.78 -2.00 8.56
N GLU A 16 -1.39 -1.12 9.48
CA GLU A 16 -1.95 0.23 9.56
C GLU A 16 -1.54 1.07 8.35
N ALA A 17 -0.29 0.97 7.91
CA ALA A 17 0.19 1.64 6.71
C ALA A 17 -0.55 1.17 5.45
N SER A 18 -0.72 -0.15 5.29
CA SER A 18 -1.47 -0.76 4.20
C SER A 18 -2.94 -0.33 4.19
N ASN A 19 -3.60 -0.33 5.35
CA ASN A 19 -4.99 0.13 5.48
C ASN A 19 -5.15 1.62 5.17
N LEU A 20 -4.21 2.46 5.62
CA LEU A 20 -4.20 3.88 5.31
C LEU A 20 -4.04 4.13 3.81
N ALA A 21 -3.14 3.40 3.15
CA ALA A 21 -2.95 3.48 1.70
C ALA A 21 -4.23 3.08 0.93
N ILE A 22 -4.91 2.00 1.34
CA ILE A 22 -6.19 1.58 0.75
C ILE A 22 -7.26 2.66 0.94
N ALA A 23 -7.37 3.23 2.14
CA ALA A 23 -8.34 4.28 2.43
C ALA A 23 -8.08 5.55 1.60
N ALA A 24 -6.81 5.96 1.49
CA ALA A 24 -6.39 7.10 0.68
C ALA A 24 -6.69 6.89 -0.81
N ALA A 25 -6.42 5.69 -1.34
CA ALA A 25 -6.77 5.33 -2.72
C ALA A 25 -8.28 5.40 -2.95
N GLY A 26 -9.08 4.87 -2.02
CA GLY A 26 -10.54 4.96 -2.07
C GLY A 26 -11.06 6.40 -2.03
N LEU A 27 -10.46 7.25 -1.18
CA LEU A 27 -10.80 8.68 -1.10
C LEU A 27 -10.48 9.42 -2.42
N ALA A 28 -9.43 9.00 -3.12
CA ALA A 28 -9.08 9.50 -4.44
C ALA A 28 -9.93 8.90 -5.59
N GLY A 29 -10.91 8.04 -5.27
CA GLY A 29 -11.81 7.42 -6.25
C GLY A 29 -11.25 6.15 -6.91
N PHE A 30 -10.12 5.62 -6.44
CA PHE A 30 -9.54 4.39 -6.96
C PHE A 30 -10.09 3.17 -6.23
N SER A 31 -10.52 2.17 -6.99
CA SER A 31 -10.89 0.87 -6.44
C SER A 31 -9.66 -0.02 -6.33
N VAL A 32 -9.37 -0.48 -5.11
CA VAL A 32 -8.27 -1.43 -4.86
C VAL A 32 -8.78 -2.85 -5.09
N SER A 33 -8.16 -3.57 -6.03
CA SER A 33 -8.53 -4.95 -6.36
C SER A 33 -8.21 -5.93 -5.22
N ASP A 34 -8.95 -7.04 -5.15
CA ASP A 34 -8.72 -8.11 -4.17
C ASP A 34 -7.31 -8.70 -4.27
N SER A 35 -6.74 -8.74 -5.47
CA SER A 35 -5.35 -9.19 -5.67
C SER A 35 -4.34 -8.29 -4.97
N VAL A 36 -4.54 -6.97 -5.03
CA VAL A 36 -3.66 -6.00 -4.34
C VAL A 36 -3.86 -6.08 -2.84
N ARG A 37 -5.11 -6.23 -2.37
CA ARG A 37 -5.42 -6.44 -0.94
C ARG A 37 -4.74 -7.68 -0.38
N ASN A 38 -4.79 -8.79 -1.12
CA ASN A 38 -4.13 -10.04 -0.73
C ASN A 38 -2.60 -9.91 -0.71
N MET A 39 -2.02 -9.23 -1.71
CA MET A 39 -0.57 -8.96 -1.74
C MET A 39 -0.13 -8.12 -0.55
N LEU A 40 -0.88 -7.06 -0.20
CA LEU A 40 -0.59 -6.24 0.99
C LEU A 40 -0.68 -7.07 2.29
N ALA A 41 -1.70 -7.92 2.44
CA ALA A 41 -1.81 -8.78 3.62
C ALA A 41 -0.62 -9.74 3.79
N ARG A 42 -0.09 -10.27 2.69
CA ARG A 42 1.11 -11.14 2.66
C ARG A 42 2.38 -10.35 2.96
N LEU A 43 2.46 -9.10 2.52
CA LEU A 43 3.56 -8.20 2.84
C LEU A 43 3.54 -7.83 4.33
N ASP A 44 2.36 -7.49 4.86
CA ASP A 44 2.16 -7.13 6.26
C ASP A 44 2.51 -8.28 7.22
N SER A 45 2.24 -9.53 6.81
CA SER A 45 2.59 -10.73 7.58
C SER A 45 4.05 -11.14 7.46
N GLY A 46 4.81 -10.53 6.53
CA GLY A 46 6.18 -10.90 6.20
C GLY A 46 6.30 -12.19 5.39
N GLU A 47 5.20 -12.71 4.81
CA GLU A 47 5.23 -13.86 3.90
C GLU A 47 6.02 -13.53 2.61
N ILE A 48 5.91 -12.28 2.16
CA ILE A 48 6.68 -11.76 1.03
C ILE A 48 7.48 -10.52 1.42
N THR A 49 8.61 -10.31 0.74
CA THR A 49 9.41 -9.08 0.89
C THR A 49 8.88 -7.95 0.02
N GLU A 50 9.35 -6.72 0.28
CA GLU A 50 9.04 -5.56 -0.55
C GLU A 50 9.46 -5.78 -2.01
N GLU A 51 10.63 -6.37 -2.26
CA GLU A 51 11.12 -6.66 -3.61
C GLU A 51 10.22 -7.66 -4.35
N GLN A 52 9.71 -8.67 -3.64
CA GLN A 52 8.78 -9.64 -4.20
C GLN A 52 7.43 -8.99 -4.52
N ALA A 53 6.93 -8.11 -3.66
CA ALA A 53 5.70 -7.34 -3.93
C ALA A 53 5.88 -6.41 -5.15
N ILE A 54 7.02 -5.72 -5.26
CA ILE A 54 7.35 -4.88 -6.43
C ILE A 54 7.41 -5.72 -7.71
N ALA A 55 8.04 -6.90 -7.66
CA ALA A 55 8.10 -7.81 -8.79
C ALA A 55 6.69 -8.29 -9.22
N GLU A 56 5.82 -8.62 -8.26
CA GLU A 56 4.44 -9.03 -8.53
C GLU A 56 3.62 -7.90 -9.17
N ILE A 57 3.74 -6.66 -8.68
CA ILE A 57 3.11 -5.49 -9.31
C ILE A 57 3.59 -5.32 -10.74
N LYS A 58 4.91 -5.42 -10.96
CA LYS A 58 5.49 -5.22 -12.29
C LYS A 58 4.97 -6.27 -13.29
N ALA A 59 4.99 -7.54 -12.87
CA ALA A 59 4.53 -8.66 -13.68
C ALA A 59 3.04 -8.53 -14.05
N ARG A 60 2.20 -8.04 -13.13
CA ARG A 60 0.74 -7.96 -13.36
C ARG A 60 0.28 -6.70 -14.09
N TYR A 61 0.94 -5.57 -13.88
CA TYR A 61 0.38 -4.26 -14.26
C TYR A 61 1.27 -3.45 -15.21
N THR A 62 2.53 -3.83 -15.42
CA THR A 62 3.43 -3.13 -16.35
C THR A 62 3.93 -3.98 -17.49
N GLU A 63 3.89 -5.31 -17.39
CA GLU A 63 4.23 -6.17 -18.52
C GLU A 63 3.03 -6.30 -19.48
N PRO A 64 3.25 -6.23 -20.80
CA PRO A 64 2.19 -6.44 -21.77
C PRO A 64 1.64 -7.88 -21.66
N LEU A 65 0.32 -8.03 -21.70
CA LEU A 65 -0.32 -9.34 -21.81
C LEU A 65 0.20 -10.04 -23.06
N ALA A 66 0.89 -11.17 -22.86
CA ALA A 66 1.42 -12.01 -23.92
C ALA A 66 0.31 -12.59 -24.81
#